data_AF-A0AAU2UBK4-F1
#
_entry.id   AF-A0AAU2UBK4-F1
#
_cell.length_a   1.000
_cell.length_b   1.000
_cell.length_c   1.000
_cell.angle_alpha   90.00
_cell.angle_beta   90.00
_cell.angle_gamma   90.00
#
_symmetry.space_group_name_H-M   'P 1'
#
loop_
_entity.id
_entity.type
_entity.pdbx_description
1 polymer ?
#
loop_
_entity_poly.entity_id
_entity_poly.type
_entity_poly.pdbx_seq_one_letter_code
_entity_poly.pdbx_strand_id
1 'polypeptide(L)'
;MSAPETVDRALLTAAVVVIVIAGAALLERIRRGPSMLDRAISLDVCAALIIAGLGAKSAFARDSFYFPIMLVLAFLGFTGSVGIARFIAVRDRPPRRRTDGDGPDSSEGKQR
;
A
#
# COMPACT_ATOMS: atom_id res chain seq x y z
N MET A 1 -9.15 14.38 39.09
CA MET A 1 -9.01 14.17 37.63
C MET A 1 -10.41 14.03 37.08
N SER A 2 -10.80 14.84 36.09
CA SER A 2 -12.13 14.70 35.51
C SER A 2 -12.18 13.37 34.72
N ALA A 3 -13.26 12.61 34.86
CA ALA A 3 -13.47 11.36 34.13
C ALA A 3 -13.11 11.44 32.63
N PRO A 4 -13.49 12.49 31.88
CA PRO A 4 -13.15 12.60 30.45
C PRO A 4 -11.65 12.71 30.16
N GLU A 5 -10.86 13.39 30.99
CA GLU A 5 -9.40 13.50 30.80
C GLU A 5 -8.70 12.16 30.98
N THR A 6 -9.21 11.32 31.89
CA THR A 6 -8.65 9.99 32.14
C THR A 6 -8.92 9.06 30.96
N VAL A 7 -10.13 9.14 30.40
CA VAL A 7 -10.52 8.37 29.21
C VAL A 7 -9.70 8.78 27.99
N ASP A 8 -9.54 10.09 27.75
CA ASP A 8 -8.73 10.61 26.64
C ASP A 8 -7.28 10.12 26.71
N ARG A 9 -6.65 10.22 27.89
CA ARG A 9 -5.29 9.72 28.12
C ARG A 9 -5.19 8.21 27.95
N ALA A 10 -6.17 7.46 28.44
CA ALA A 10 -6.20 6.00 28.28
C ALA A 10 -6.30 5.60 26.81
N LEU A 11 -7.17 6.27 26.03
CA LEU A 11 -7.34 6.03 24.60
C LEU A 11 -6.08 6.37 23.81
N LEU A 12 -5.44 7.52 24.08
CA LEU A 12 -4.18 7.91 23.43
C LEU A 12 -3.06 6.92 23.76
N THR A 13 -2.96 6.48 25.01
CA THR A 13 -1.95 5.50 25.43
C THR A 13 -2.18 4.16 24.73
N ALA A 14 -3.43 3.68 24.71
CA ALA A 14 -3.80 2.44 24.01
C ALA A 14 -3.50 2.53 22.51
N ALA A 15 -3.82 3.64 21.86
CA ALA A 15 -3.51 3.86 20.45
C ALA A 15 -2.01 3.78 20.18
N VAL A 16 -1.18 4.45 20.98
CA VAL A 16 0.29 4.40 20.84
C VAL A 16 0.82 2.97 21.05
N VAL A 17 0.32 2.24 22.05
CA VAL A 17 0.70 0.85 22.30
C VAL A 17 0.38 -0.03 21.09
N VAL A 18 -0.83 0.09 20.53
CA VAL A 18 -1.25 -0.67 19.35
C VAL A 18 -0.39 -0.30 18.13
N ILE A 19 -0.08 0.98 17.92
CA ILE A 19 0.81 1.43 16.83
C ILE A 19 2.20 0.81 16.95
N VAL A 20 2.78 0.76 18.15
CA VAL A 20 4.10 0.16 18.40
C VAL A 20 4.07 -1.35 18.13
N ILE A 21 3.04 -2.06 18.59
CA ILE A 21 2.86 -3.49 18.32
C ILE A 21 2.72 -3.74 16.82
N ALA A 22 1.91 -2.93 16.13
CA ALA A 22 1.74 -3.02 14.68
C ALA A 22 3.05 -2.73 13.93
N GLY A 23 3.85 -1.76 14.41
CA GLY A 23 5.18 -1.48 13.87
C GLY A 23 6.14 -2.65 14.02
N ALA A 24 6.17 -3.30 15.19
CA ALA A 24 6.98 -4.50 15.41
C ALA A 24 6.55 -5.66 14.49
N ALA A 25 5.23 -5.89 14.36
CA ALA A 25 4.70 -6.89 13.44
C ALA A 25 5.01 -6.58 11.98
N LEU A 26 4.98 -5.30 11.60
CA LEU A 26 5.34 -4.85 10.25
C LEU A 26 6.82 -5.10 9.95
N LEU A 27 7.72 -4.83 10.89
CA LEU A 27 9.14 -5.12 10.73
C LEU A 27 9.38 -6.61 10.49
N GLU A 28 8.66 -7.48 11.19
CA GLU A 28 8.74 -8.93 10.96
C GLU A 28 8.20 -9.31 9.57
N ARG A 29 7.11 -8.68 9.11
CA ARG A 29 6.59 -8.87 7.75
C ARG A 29 7.58 -8.43 6.68
N ILE A 30 8.20 -7.26 6.82
CA ILE A 30 9.21 -6.74 5.88
C ILE A 30 10.38 -7.72 5.77
N ARG A 31 10.82 -8.32 6.88
CA ARG A 31 11.89 -9.33 6.90
C ARG A 31 11.51 -10.61 6.16
N ARG A 32 10.28 -11.09 6.34
CA ARG A 32 9.80 -12.33 5.72
C ARG A 32 9.39 -12.17 4.26
N GLY A 33 9.03 -10.96 3.82
CA GLY A 33 8.43 -10.69 2.51
C GLY A 33 9.28 -11.13 1.31
N PRO A 34 8.91 -12.22 0.61
CA PRO A 34 9.67 -12.75 -0.52
C PRO A 34 9.28 -12.08 -1.85
N SER A 35 8.11 -11.44 -1.93
CA SER A 35 7.60 -10.81 -3.16
C SER A 35 7.80 -9.28 -3.14
N MET A 36 8.06 -8.69 -4.32
CA MET A 36 8.13 -7.22 -4.44
C MET A 36 6.81 -6.54 -4.02
N LEU A 37 5.67 -7.20 -4.26
CA LEU A 37 4.35 -6.70 -3.89
C LEU A 37 4.16 -6.66 -2.36
N ASP A 38 4.64 -7.67 -1.63
CA ASP A 38 4.52 -7.65 -0.16
C ASP A 38 5.39 -6.55 0.47
N ARG A 39 6.55 -6.29 -0.11
CA ARG A 39 7.41 -5.16 0.29
C ARG A 39 6.76 -3.81 0.01
N ALA A 40 6.11 -3.67 -1.15
CA ALA A 40 5.36 -2.48 -1.52
C ALA A 40 4.22 -2.18 -0.55
N ILE A 41 3.40 -3.19 -0.24
CA ILE A 41 2.31 -3.06 0.73
C ILE A 41 2.86 -2.74 2.12
N SER A 42 3.96 -3.39 2.52
CA SER A 42 4.57 -3.12 3.82
C SER A 42 5.07 -1.67 3.95
N LEU A 43 5.55 -1.07 2.86
CA LEU A 43 5.95 0.34 2.85
C LEU A 43 4.74 1.28 3.01
N ASP A 44 3.63 0.97 2.37
CA ASP A 44 2.37 1.72 2.51
C ASP A 44 1.83 1.65 3.95
N VAL A 45 1.83 0.44 4.54
CA VAL A 45 1.46 0.25 5.95
C VAL A 45 2.43 1.01 6.88
N CYS A 46 3.72 1.08 6.54
CA CYS A 46 4.69 1.89 7.30
C CYS A 46 4.30 3.38 7.28
N ALA A 47 3.96 3.92 6.11
CA ALA A 47 3.48 5.30 5.99
C ALA A 47 2.19 5.53 6.81
N ALA A 48 1.24 4.59 6.77
CA ALA A 48 0.03 4.64 7.59
C ALA A 48 0.33 4.64 9.10
N LEU A 49 1.31 3.85 9.57
CA LEU A 49 1.72 3.87 10.98
C LEU A 49 2.38 5.19 11.39
N ILE A 50 3.17 5.80 10.49
CA ILE A 50 3.75 7.13 10.72
C ILE A 50 2.63 8.17 10.86
N ILE A 51 1.63 8.14 9.97
CA ILE A 51 0.46 9.02 10.03
C ILE A 51 -0.28 8.83 11.36
N ALA A 52 -0.53 7.59 11.78
CA ALA A 52 -1.21 7.28 13.03
C ALA A 52 -0.43 7.82 14.25
N GLY A 53 0.89 7.66 14.26
CA GLY A 53 1.76 8.19 15.31
C GLY A 53 1.76 9.72 15.38
N LEU A 54 1.82 10.39 14.23
CA LEU A 54 1.70 11.85 14.14
C LEU A 54 0.31 12.33 14.58
N GLY A 55 -0.74 11.59 14.25
CA GLY A 55 -2.11 11.86 14.70
C GLY A 55 -2.24 11.78 16.22
N ALA A 56 -1.72 10.71 16.83
CA ALA A 56 -1.69 10.55 18.29
C ALA A 56 -0.91 11.68 18.97
N LYS A 57 0.26 12.05 18.42
CA LYS A 57 1.05 13.19 18.91
C LYS A 57 0.30 14.52 18.77
N SER A 58 -0.36 14.76 17.65
CA SER A 58 -1.13 15.99 17.41
C SER A 58 -2.33 16.09 18.36
N ALA A 59 -3.01 14.97 18.61
CA ALA A 59 -4.09 14.88 19.58
C ALA A 59 -3.62 15.17 21.01
N PHE A 60 -2.44 14.65 21.38
CA PHE A 60 -1.82 14.92 22.68
C PHE A 60 -1.39 16.39 22.82
N ALA A 61 -0.77 16.96 21.79
CA ALA A 61 -0.31 18.35 21.78
C ALA A 61 -1.44 19.38 21.60
N ARG A 62 -2.65 18.93 21.21
CA ARG A 62 -3.80 19.79 20.89
C ARG A 62 -3.48 20.82 19.79
N ASP A 63 -2.60 20.44 18.85
CA ASP A 63 -2.13 21.30 17.76
C ASP A 63 -2.11 20.52 16.43
N SER A 64 -2.48 21.21 15.35
CA SER A 64 -2.64 20.68 14.00
C SER A 64 -1.38 20.82 13.14
N PHE A 65 -0.25 21.23 13.71
CA PHE A 65 1.02 21.45 12.99
C PHE A 65 1.44 20.29 12.07
N TYR A 66 1.16 19.04 12.45
CA TYR A 66 1.55 17.85 11.65
C TYR A 66 0.54 17.45 10.57
N PHE A 67 -0.62 18.11 10.48
CA PHE A 67 -1.67 17.74 9.54
C PHE A 67 -1.22 17.81 8.07
N PRO A 68 -0.48 18.85 7.62
CA PRO A 68 0.04 18.87 6.26
C PRO A 68 1.00 17.72 5.96
N ILE A 69 1.81 17.30 6.93
CA ILE A 69 2.75 16.18 6.77
C ILE A 69 1.98 14.87 6.61
N MET A 70 0.96 14.65 7.44
CA MET A 70 0.08 13.47 7.33
C MET A 70 -0.63 13.42 5.98
N LEU A 71 -1.08 14.56 5.47
CA LEU A 71 -1.71 14.66 4.16
C LEU A 71 -0.76 14.25 3.02
N VAL A 72 0.48 14.76 3.03
CA VAL A 72 1.50 14.38 2.05
C VAL A 72 1.82 12.89 2.13
N LEU A 73 1.97 12.33 3.34
CA LEU A 73 2.21 10.90 3.54
C LEU A 73 1.04 10.05 3.04
N ALA A 74 -0.20 10.49 3.24
CA ALA A 74 -1.39 9.78 2.77
C ALA A 74 -1.43 9.73 1.24
N PHE A 75 -1.12 10.84 0.57
CA PHE A 75 -1.00 10.87 -0.89
C PHE A 75 0.16 10.01 -1.40
N LEU A 76 1.29 10.01 -0.70
CA LEU A 76 2.45 9.22 -1.07
C LEU A 76 2.18 7.71 -0.96
N GLY A 77 1.57 7.27 0.14
CA GLY A 77 1.17 5.86 0.33
C GLY A 77 0.18 5.40 -0.73
N PHE A 78 -0.90 6.18 -0.93
CA PHE A 78 -1.90 5.90 -1.96
C PHE A 78 -1.28 5.81 -3.37
N THR A 79 -0.50 6.82 -3.76
CA THR A 79 0.12 6.88 -5.09
C THR A 79 1.13 5.75 -5.29
N GLY A 80 1.89 5.39 -4.25
CA GLY A 80 2.83 4.28 -4.26
C GLY A 80 2.13 2.93 -4.53
N SER A 81 1.07 2.64 -3.77
CA SER A 81 0.27 1.42 -3.92
C SER A 81 -0.38 1.32 -5.30
N VAL A 82 -0.96 2.41 -5.81
CA VAL A 82 -1.57 2.47 -7.16
C VAL A 82 -0.51 2.29 -8.26
N GLY A 83 0.65 2.92 -8.13
CA GLY A 83 1.74 2.81 -9.10
C GLY A 83 2.22 1.36 -9.26
N ILE A 84 2.35 0.64 -8.14
CA ILE A 84 2.82 -0.74 -8.11
C ILE A 84 1.75 -1.69 -8.68
N ALA A 85 0.49 -1.50 -8.31
CA ALA A 85 -0.62 -2.25 -8.90
C ALA A 85 -0.69 -2.08 -10.42
N ARG A 86 -0.51 -0.85 -10.92
CA ARG A 86 -0.50 -0.57 -12.37
C ARG A 86 0.70 -1.20 -13.08
N PHE A 87 1.88 -1.15 -12.48
CA PHE A 87 3.08 -1.76 -13.04
C PHE A 87 2.92 -3.28 -13.24
N ILE A 88 2.35 -3.97 -12.24
CA ILE A 88 2.09 -5.41 -12.30
C ILE A 88 1.05 -5.72 -13.37
N ALA A 89 -0.07 -4.99 -13.38
CA ALA A 89 -1.14 -5.18 -14.37
C ALA A 89 -0.67 -4.97 -15.84
N VAL A 90 0.36 -4.17 -16.07
CA VAL A 90 0.95 -3.98 -17.41
C VAL A 90 1.86 -5.15 -17.79
N ARG A 91 2.61 -5.74 -16.85
CA ARG A 91 3.48 -6.91 -17.13
C ARG A 91 2.69 -8.19 -17.35
N ASP A 92 1.55 -8.37 -16.68
CA ASP A 92 0.75 -9.60 -16.74
C ASP A 92 -0.18 -9.69 -17.96
N ARG A 93 -0.03 -8.82 -18.98
CA ARG A 93 -0.80 -8.94 -20.21
C ARG A 93 -0.32 -10.17 -21.00
N PRO A 94 -1.14 -11.24 -21.13
CA PRO A 94 -0.74 -12.40 -21.92
C PRO A 94 -0.49 -11.95 -23.38
N PRO A 95 0.47 -12.57 -24.09
CA PRO A 95 0.69 -12.29 -25.49
C PRO A 95 -0.64 -12.43 -26.21
N ARG A 96 -1.04 -11.40 -26.97
CA ARG A 96 -2.19 -11.50 -27.87
C ARG A 96 -1.96 -12.74 -28.72
N ARG A 97 -2.74 -13.79 -28.49
CA ARG A 97 -2.79 -14.95 -29.36
C ARG A 97 -3.26 -14.38 -30.70
N ARG A 98 -2.33 -14.14 -31.60
CA ARG A 98 -2.66 -13.97 -33.01
C ARG A 98 -3.34 -15.27 -33.39
N THR A 99 -4.66 -15.24 -33.49
CA THR A 99 -5.33 -16.06 -34.50
C THR A 99 -4.88 -15.49 -35.83
N ASP A 100 -3.63 -15.77 -36.19
CA ASP A 100 -3.21 -15.84 -37.58
C ASP A 100 -4.02 -17.03 -38.10
N GLY A 101 -5.18 -16.71 -38.63
CA GLY A 101 -5.90 -17.59 -39.52
C GLY A 101 -5.02 -17.75 -40.75
N ASP A 102 -4.04 -18.65 -40.62
CA ASP A 102 -3.46 -19.43 -41.69
C ASP A 102 -4.60 -20.28 -42.26
N GLY A 103 -5.51 -19.61 -42.99
CA GLY A 103 -6.35 -20.27 -43.96
C GLY A 103 -5.41 -20.66 -45.09
N PRO A 104 -5.34 -21.95 -45.48
CA PRO A 104 -4.43 -22.36 -46.54
C PRO A 104 -4.77 -21.58 -47.79
N ASP A 105 -3.84 -20.72 -48.22
CA ASP A 105 -3.84 -20.16 -49.56
C ASP A 105 -3.54 -21.32 -50.52
N SER A 106 -4.59 -22.07 -50.85
CA SER A 106 -4.55 -23.16 -51.81
C SER A 106 -4.75 -22.61 -53.23
N SER A 107 -4.02 -21.55 -53.58
CA SER A 107 -3.92 -21.06 -54.94
C SER A 107 -2.51 -21.28 -55.50
N GLU A 108 -2.08 -22.53 -55.71
CA GLU A 108 -1.09 -22.81 -56.76
C GLU A 108 -0.96 -24.29 -57.14
N GLY A 109 -1.40 -24.60 -58.37
CA GLY A 109 -0.63 -25.40 -59.31
C GLY A 109 -0.38 -26.87 -59.00
N LYS A 110 -1.39 -27.75 -59.21
CA LYS A 110 -1.10 -29.07 -59.80
C LYS A 110 -2.33 -29.72 -60.42
N GLN A 111 -2.13 -30.22 -61.65
CA GLN A 111 -2.99 -31.09 -62.46
C GLN A 111 -3.92 -30.28 -63.39
N ARG A 112 -3.57 -30.07 -64.66
CA ARG A 112 -3.40 -31.00 -65.81
C ARG A 112 -4.55 -30.76 -66.78
#